data_AF-A0A7L2SRU4-F1
#
_entry.id   AF-A0A7L2SRU4-F1
#
_cell.length_a   1.000
_cell.length_b   1.000
_cell.length_c   1.000
_cell.angle_alpha   90.00
_cell.angle_beta   90.00
_cell.angle_gamma   90.00
#
_symmetry.space_group_name_H-M   'P 1'
#
loop_
_entity.id
_entity.type
_entity.pdbx_description
1 polymer ?
#
loop_
_entity_poly.entity_id
_entity_poly.type
_entity_poly.pdbx_seq_one_letter_code
_entity_poly.pdbx_strand_id
1 'polypeptide(L)'
;LRPPTVIGQFHTLFFGSIRMFFLGVLGFAVYGNEALHFSCDPDKREVNLFCYNQFRPITPQVFWALQLVIVLVPGAFFHLYAACKSIKQEDILQKSSYTGFYIFSVFLRIVLEVVAFWLQIQLFGFKVNAIYMCDVGALEKKFNITRCMVPEH
;
A
#
# COMPACT_ATOMS: atom_id res chain seq x y z
N LEU A 1 31.27 12.93 17.37
CA LEU A 1 30.35 11.80 17.14
C LEU A 1 29.34 12.21 16.08
N ARG A 2 29.22 11.50 14.94
CA ARG A 2 28.10 11.73 14.02
C ARG A 2 26.82 11.28 14.73
N PRO A 3 25.72 12.04 14.66
CA PRO A 3 24.47 11.57 15.25
C PRO A 3 24.07 10.25 14.56
N PRO A 4 23.58 9.25 15.31
CA PRO A 4 23.23 7.91 14.79
C PRO A 4 22.13 7.93 13.71
N THR A 5 21.57 9.10 13.41
CA THR A 5 20.44 9.31 12.50
C THR A 5 20.83 9.49 11.04
N VAL A 6 22.06 9.87 10.68
CA VAL A 6 22.38 10.23 9.27
C VAL A 6 22.24 9.02 8.34
N ILE A 7 22.74 7.86 8.74
CA ILE A 7 22.62 6.61 7.95
C ILE A 7 21.16 6.15 7.89
N GLY A 8 20.44 6.14 9.01
CA GLY A 8 19.04 5.71 9.05
C GLY A 8 18.12 6.63 8.24
N GLN A 9 18.37 7.94 8.27
CA GLN A 9 17.62 8.94 7.53
C GLN A 9 17.91 8.85 6.03
N PHE A 10 19.18 8.66 5.64
CA PHE A 10 19.56 8.42 4.24
C PHE A 10 18.94 7.13 3.70
N HIS A 11 19.04 6.03 4.44
CA HIS A 11 18.46 4.74 4.05
C HIS A 11 16.94 4.84 3.87
N THR A 12 16.25 5.46 4.83
CA THR A 12 14.80 5.65 4.75
C THR A 12 14.40 6.49 3.54
N LEU A 13 15.11 7.59 3.28
CA LEU A 13 14.85 8.45 2.12
C LEU A 13 15.11 7.72 0.81
N PHE A 14 16.27 7.07 0.66
CA PHE A 14 16.65 6.39 -0.57
C PHE A 14 15.70 5.25 -0.95
N PHE A 15 15.45 4.32 -0.01
CA PHE A 15 14.53 3.20 -0.27
C PHE A 15 13.09 3.68 -0.43
N GLY A 16 12.67 4.73 0.28
CA GLY A 16 11.38 5.38 0.09
C GLY A 16 11.23 5.97 -1.31
N SER A 17 12.25 6.67 -1.81
CA SER A 17 12.25 7.27 -3.16
C SER A 17 12.21 6.21 -4.26
N ILE A 18 13.00 5.15 -4.14
CA ILE A 18 12.98 4.02 -5.10
C ILE A 18 11.58 3.40 -5.13
N ARG A 19 10.99 3.17 -3.97
CA ARG A 19 9.66 2.59 -3.86
C ARG A 19 8.59 3.49 -4.49
N MET A 20 8.65 4.80 -4.25
CA MET A 20 7.75 5.76 -4.93
C MET A 20 7.89 5.74 -6.45
N PHE A 21 9.13 5.68 -6.94
CA PHE A 21 9.39 5.65 -8.38
C PHE A 21 8.76 4.41 -9.02
N PHE A 22 9.01 3.23 -8.47
CA PHE A 22 8.46 1.98 -9.02
C PHE A 22 6.94 1.91 -8.88
N LEU A 23 6.36 2.35 -7.75
CA LEU A 23 4.91 2.42 -7.61
C LEU A 23 4.27 3.39 -8.61
N GLY A 24 4.91 4.52 -8.89
CA GLY A 24 4.42 5.48 -9.87
C GLY A 24 4.49 4.94 -11.30
N VAL A 25 5.65 4.43 -11.71
CA VAL A 25 5.90 4.01 -13.11
C VAL A 25 5.32 2.63 -13.39
N LEU A 26 5.75 1.60 -12.64
CA LEU A 26 5.27 0.23 -12.85
C LEU A 26 3.82 0.08 -12.40
N GLY A 27 3.43 0.75 -11.32
CA GLY A 27 2.05 0.68 -10.82
C GLY A 27 1.04 1.16 -11.87
N PHE A 28 1.30 2.31 -12.48
CA PHE A 28 0.44 2.84 -13.54
C PHE A 28 0.51 2.01 -14.82
N ALA A 29 1.72 1.62 -15.26
CA ALA A 29 1.88 0.87 -16.51
C ALA A 29 1.25 -0.52 -16.47
N VAL A 30 1.32 -1.21 -15.33
CA VAL A 30 0.83 -2.59 -15.18
C VAL A 30 -0.62 -2.63 -14.71
N TYR A 31 -0.96 -1.86 -13.67
CA TYR A 31 -2.26 -1.95 -13.01
C TYR A 31 -3.25 -0.86 -13.46
N GLY A 32 -2.81 0.18 -14.18
CA GLY A 32 -3.67 1.29 -14.61
C GLY A 32 -4.84 0.87 -15.49
N ASN A 33 -4.64 -0.17 -16.32
CA ASN A 33 -5.64 -0.69 -17.25
C ASN A 33 -6.17 -2.08 -16.88
N GLU A 34 -5.89 -2.58 -15.66
CA GLU A 34 -6.22 -3.96 -15.27
C GLU A 34 -7.74 -4.23 -15.36
N ALA A 35 -8.58 -3.24 -15.03
CA ALA A 35 -10.03 -3.33 -15.09
C ALA A 35 -10.59 -3.41 -16.52
N LEU A 36 -9.90 -2.83 -17.51
CA LEU A 36 -10.35 -2.82 -18.91
C LEU A 36 -10.13 -4.18 -19.58
N HIS A 37 -9.08 -4.91 -19.16
CA HIS A 37 -8.73 -6.21 -19.72
C HIS A 37 -9.42 -7.39 -19.01
N PHE A 38 -10.22 -7.11 -17.97
CA PHE A 38 -10.99 -8.12 -17.25
C PHE A 38 -12.32 -8.38 -17.98
N SER A 39 -12.56 -9.62 -18.38
CA SER A 39 -13.76 -10.01 -19.13
C SER A 39 -14.36 -11.30 -18.58
N CYS A 40 -15.69 -11.35 -18.50
CA CYS A 40 -16.48 -12.49 -18.04
C CYS A 40 -17.39 -13.01 -19.16
N ASP A 41 -17.87 -14.26 -19.02
CA ASP A 41 -18.82 -14.86 -19.97
C ASP A 41 -20.22 -15.00 -19.34
N PRO A 42 -21.28 -14.31 -19.80
CA PRO A 42 -21.34 -13.47 -21.00
C PRO A 42 -20.67 -12.09 -20.81
N ASP A 43 -20.07 -11.57 -21.88
CA ASP A 43 -19.33 -10.30 -21.87
C ASP A 43 -20.26 -9.09 -21.78
N LYS A 44 -20.76 -8.84 -20.58
CA LYS A 44 -21.61 -7.72 -20.23
C LYS A 44 -20.83 -6.77 -19.33
N ARG A 45 -20.81 -5.48 -19.69
CA ARG A 45 -20.10 -4.44 -18.94
C ARG A 45 -20.47 -4.40 -17.46
N GLU A 46 -21.74 -4.58 -17.12
CA GLU A 46 -22.23 -4.55 -15.74
C GLU A 46 -21.71 -5.74 -14.93
N VAL A 47 -21.69 -6.94 -15.53
CA VAL A 47 -21.16 -8.16 -14.91
C VAL A 47 -19.65 -8.06 -14.72
N ASN A 48 -18.92 -7.61 -15.74
CA ASN A 48 -17.47 -7.45 -15.67
C ASN A 48 -17.07 -6.48 -14.56
N LEU A 49 -17.74 -5.33 -14.46
CA LEU A 49 -17.47 -4.33 -13.42
C LEU A 49 -17.81 -4.84 -12.02
N PHE A 50 -18.95 -5.53 -11.87
CA PHE A 50 -19.37 -6.12 -10.60
C PHE A 50 -18.36 -7.18 -10.12
N CYS A 51 -18.02 -8.12 -11.00
CA CYS A 51 -17.08 -9.19 -10.70
C CYS A 51 -15.65 -8.70 -10.47
N TYR A 52 -15.22 -7.69 -11.21
CA TYR A 52 -13.94 -7.04 -10.98
C TYR A 52 -13.88 -6.39 -9.59
N ASN A 53 -14.91 -5.64 -9.19
CA ASN A 53 -14.97 -5.03 -7.86
C ASN A 53 -14.99 -6.08 -6.73
N GLN A 54 -15.61 -7.24 -6.96
CA GLN A 54 -15.60 -8.34 -6.00
C GLN A 54 -14.24 -9.04 -5.92
N PHE A 55 -13.58 -9.24 -7.07
CA PHE A 55 -12.26 -9.84 -7.15
C PHE A 55 -11.18 -8.94 -6.54
N ARG A 56 -11.20 -7.65 -6.87
CA ARG A 56 -10.17 -6.66 -6.53
C ARG A 56 -10.81 -5.36 -6.03
N PRO A 57 -11.33 -5.34 -4.79
CA PRO A 57 -11.92 -4.13 -4.21
C PRO A 57 -10.89 -3.01 -4.02
N ILE A 58 -9.61 -3.37 -3.81
CA ILE A 58 -8.48 -2.45 -3.76
C ILE A 58 -7.42 -2.96 -4.73
N THR A 59 -6.98 -2.09 -5.64
CA THR A 59 -5.91 -2.42 -6.59
C THR A 59 -4.55 -2.37 -5.90
N PRO A 60 -3.56 -3.17 -6.36
CA PRO A 60 -2.22 -3.16 -5.77
C PRO A 60 -1.61 -1.76 -5.73
N GLN A 61 -1.75 -0.99 -6.81
CA GLN A 61 -1.31 0.40 -6.92
C GLN A 61 -1.85 1.30 -5.79
N VAL A 62 -3.16 1.23 -5.50
CA VAL A 62 -3.79 2.04 -4.45
C VAL A 62 -3.34 1.57 -3.07
N PHE A 63 -3.29 0.26 -2.86
CA PHE A 63 -2.82 -0.33 -1.60
C PHE A 63 -1.41 0.17 -1.22
N TRP A 64 -0.47 0.06 -2.16
CA TRP A 64 0.91 0.45 -1.92
C TRP A 64 1.08 1.97 -1.73
N ALA A 65 0.28 2.78 -2.42
CA ALA A 65 0.25 4.23 -2.22
C ALA A 65 -0.25 4.59 -0.82
N LEU A 66 -1.36 3.99 -0.38
CA LEU A 66 -1.92 4.19 0.96
C LEU A 66 -0.93 3.75 2.05
N GLN A 67 -0.30 2.58 1.90
CA GLN A 67 0.72 2.11 2.83
C GLN A 67 1.84 3.13 2.98
N LEU A 68 2.35 3.68 1.87
CA LEU A 68 3.44 4.64 1.92
C LEU A 68 3.05 5.92 2.66
N VAL A 69 1.88 6.48 2.36
CA VAL A 69 1.37 7.67 3.05
C VAL A 69 1.26 7.40 4.55
N ILE A 70 0.64 6.29 4.94
CA ILE A 70 0.43 5.92 6.35
C ILE A 70 1.75 5.73 7.10
N VAL A 71 2.76 5.13 6.48
CA VAL A 71 4.09 4.92 7.10
C VAL A 71 4.88 6.23 7.23
N LEU A 72 4.65 7.22 6.38
CA LEU A 72 5.33 8.51 6.46
C LEU A 72 4.76 9.43 7.57
N VAL A 73 3.47 9.31 7.88
CA VAL A 73 2.78 10.19 8.85
C VAL A 73 3.46 10.26 10.22
N PRO A 74 3.83 9.14 10.90
CA PRO A 74 4.46 9.21 12.21
C PRO A 74 5.81 9.95 12.20
N GLY A 75 6.61 9.74 11.16
CA GLY A 75 7.90 10.39 10.99
C GLY A 75 7.74 11.88 10.71
N ALA A 76 6.85 12.23 9.78
CA ALA A 76 6.54 13.62 9.46
C ALA A 76 6.00 14.38 10.69
N PHE A 77 5.12 13.75 11.47
CA PHE A 77 4.59 14.34 12.70
C PHE A 77 5.69 14.61 13.73
N PHE A 78 6.61 13.66 13.95
CA PHE A 78 7.74 13.86 14.87
C PHE A 78 8.64 15.01 14.42
N HIS A 79 9.00 15.06 13.14
CA HIS A 79 9.85 16.13 12.59
C HIS A 79 9.16 17.50 12.62
N LEU A 80 7.87 17.54 12.31
CA LEU A 80 7.07 18.77 12.40
C LEU A 80 6.97 19.26 13.85
N TYR A 81 6.70 18.36 14.80
CA TYR A 81 6.67 18.68 16.22
C TYR A 81 8.02 19.26 16.69
N ALA A 82 9.13 18.62 16.30
CA ALA A 82 10.47 19.09 16.62
C ALA A 82 10.76 20.48 16.02
N ALA A 83 10.33 20.71 14.76
CA ALA A 83 10.49 21.99 14.07
C ALA A 83 9.65 23.10 14.72
N CYS A 84 8.36 22.85 15.01
CA CYS A 84 7.47 23.82 15.66
C CYS A 84 7.96 24.22 17.05
N LYS A 85 8.59 23.29 17.77
CA LYS A 85 9.13 23.53 19.11
C LYS A 85 10.61 23.93 19.11
N SER A 86 11.17 24.20 17.92
CA SER A 86 12.59 24.58 17.70
C SER A 86 13.60 23.73 18.49
N ILE A 87 13.31 22.43 18.64
CA ILE A 87 14.16 21.50 19.39
C ILE A 87 15.43 21.27 18.59
N LYS A 88 16.60 21.60 19.16
CA LYS A 88 17.86 21.31 18.50
C LYS A 88 18.11 19.80 18.50
N GLN A 89 18.76 19.30 17.45
CA GLN A 89 18.98 17.86 17.30
C GLN A 89 19.83 17.25 18.43
N GLU A 90 20.67 18.06 19.06
CA GLU A 90 21.43 17.72 20.29
C GLU A 90 20.50 17.45 21.50
N ASP A 91 19.41 18.22 21.66
CA ASP A 91 18.45 18.07 22.75
C ASP A 91 17.60 16.80 22.63
N ILE A 92 17.39 16.30 21.41
CA ILE A 92 16.61 15.08 21.13
C ILE A 92 17.33 13.84 21.71
N LEU A 93 18.66 13.83 21.63
CA LEU A 93 19.49 12.72 22.12
C LEU A 93 19.77 12.84 23.63
N GLN A 94 19.76 14.05 24.16
CA GLN A 94 20.08 14.32 25.57
C GLN A 94 18.88 14.14 26.51
N LYS A 95 17.65 14.34 26.03
CA LYS A 95 16.44 14.25 26.86
C LYS A 95 15.65 12.98 26.59
N SER A 96 15.56 12.11 27.62
CA SER A 96 14.86 10.82 27.56
C SER A 96 13.43 10.91 27.02
N SER A 97 12.71 12.00 27.28
CA SER A 97 11.34 12.19 26.79
C SER A 97 11.28 12.28 25.26
N TYR A 98 12.15 13.06 24.61
CA TYR A 98 12.16 13.22 23.15
C TYR A 98 12.69 11.97 22.43
N THR A 99 13.69 11.31 23.02
CA THR A 99 14.16 10.01 22.54
C THR A 99 13.04 8.96 22.59
N GLY A 100 12.22 8.97 23.67
CA GLY A 100 11.06 8.08 23.80
C GLY A 100 10.01 8.30 22.70
N PHE A 101 9.66 9.56 22.40
CA PHE A 101 8.75 9.88 21.29
C PHE A 101 9.30 9.45 19.92
N TYR A 102 10.60 9.63 19.68
CA TYR A 102 11.25 9.16 18.46
C TYR A 102 11.17 7.63 18.34
N ILE A 103 11.56 6.89 19.39
CA ILE A 103 11.48 5.42 19.42
C ILE A 103 10.04 4.96 19.19
N PHE A 104 9.07 5.59 19.84
CA PHE A 104 7.65 5.28 19.65
C PHE A 104 7.21 5.48 18.19
N SER A 105 7.62 6.58 17.55
CA SER A 105 7.32 6.83 16.13
C SER A 105 7.94 5.76 15.22
N VAL A 106 9.16 5.32 15.51
CA VAL A 106 9.85 4.27 14.75
C VAL A 106 9.14 2.93 14.94
N PHE A 107 8.78 2.60 16.18
CA PHE A 107 8.02 1.40 16.50
C PHE A 107 6.67 1.36 15.77
N LEU A 108 5.92 2.48 15.79
CA LEU A 108 4.65 2.59 15.07
C LEU A 108 4.84 2.35 13.57
N ARG A 109 5.90 2.89 12.95
CA ARG A 109 6.20 2.65 11.54
C ARG A 109 6.50 1.17 11.24
N ILE A 110 7.25 0.50 12.10
CA ILE A 110 7.54 -0.94 11.96
C ILE A 110 6.24 -1.75 12.04
N VAL A 111 5.37 -1.45 13.01
CA VAL A 111 4.07 -2.13 13.15
C VAL A 111 3.21 -1.91 11.90
N LEU A 112 3.13 -0.68 11.39
CA LEU A 112 2.36 -0.36 10.18
C LEU A 112 2.87 -1.11 8.94
N GLU A 113 4.20 -1.20 8.76
CA GLU A 113 4.80 -1.96 7.66
C GLU A 113 4.51 -3.46 7.77
N VAL A 114 4.58 -4.04 8.97
CA VAL A 114 4.25 -5.46 9.21
C VAL A 114 2.78 -5.75 8.95
N VAL A 115 1.88 -4.87 9.41
CA VAL A 115 0.43 -5.01 9.16
C VAL A 115 0.14 -4.89 7.67
N ALA A 116 0.76 -3.95 6.97
CA ALA A 116 0.59 -3.82 5.53
C ALA A 116 1.12 -5.05 4.79
N PHE A 117 2.29 -5.58 5.17
CA PHE A 117 2.82 -6.81 4.58
C PHE A 117 1.86 -8.00 4.81
N TRP A 118 1.29 -8.13 6.00
CA TRP A 118 0.28 -9.14 6.28
C TRP A 118 -0.97 -8.97 5.40
N LEU A 119 -1.49 -7.74 5.29
CA LEU A 119 -2.64 -7.43 4.44
C LEU A 119 -2.36 -7.73 2.97
N GLN A 120 -1.14 -7.44 2.48
CA GLN A 120 -0.74 -7.75 1.11
C GLN A 120 -0.81 -9.24 0.83
N ILE A 121 -0.31 -10.08 1.74
CA ILE A 121 -0.35 -11.54 1.61
C ILE A 121 -1.81 -12.02 1.56
N GLN A 122 -2.67 -11.49 2.42
CA GLN A 122 -4.08 -11.87 2.47
C GLN A 122 -4.89 -11.38 1.27
N LEU A 123 -4.66 -10.15 0.80
CA LEU A 123 -5.42 -9.53 -0.29
C LEU A 123 -5.00 -10.02 -1.68
N PHE A 124 -3.69 -10.13 -1.92
CA PHE A 124 -3.17 -10.41 -3.26
C PHE A 124 -2.61 -11.83 -3.42
N GLY A 125 -2.26 -12.48 -2.31
CA GLY A 125 -1.55 -13.75 -2.34
C GLY A 125 -0.17 -13.62 -3.00
N PHE A 126 0.49 -14.77 -3.23
CA PHE A 126 1.77 -14.83 -3.94
C PHE A 126 1.62 -15.18 -5.43
N LYS A 127 0.43 -15.64 -5.84
CA LYS A 127 0.13 -16.04 -7.22
C LYS A 127 -1.31 -15.70 -7.55
N VAL A 128 -1.51 -14.99 -8.65
CA VAL A 128 -2.84 -14.67 -9.20
C VAL A 128 -3.24 -15.79 -10.17
N ASN A 129 -4.44 -16.34 -10.01
CA ASN A 129 -5.00 -17.32 -10.94
C ASN A 129 -5.56 -16.58 -12.17
N ALA A 130 -5.31 -17.12 -13.37
CA ALA A 130 -5.81 -16.54 -14.63
C ALA A 130 -7.34 -16.62 -14.77
N ILE A 131 -8.01 -17.44 -13.95
CA ILE A 131 -9.46 -17.63 -13.97
C ILE A 131 -10.03 -17.32 -12.59
N TYR A 132 -11.02 -16.43 -12.54
CA TYR A 132 -11.80 -16.09 -11.35
C TYR A 132 -13.25 -16.53 -11.52
N MET A 133 -13.80 -17.21 -10.51
CA MET A 133 -15.22 -17.58 -10.48
C MET A 133 -15.97 -16.56 -9.63
N CYS A 134 -16.90 -15.85 -10.25
CA CYS A 134 -17.67 -14.78 -9.64
C CYS A 134 -19.11 -15.23 -9.41
N ASP A 135 -19.64 -14.98 -8.21
CA ASP A 135 -21.07 -15.16 -7.91
C ASP A 135 -21.83 -13.90 -8.32
N VAL A 136 -22.72 -14.03 -9.31
CA VAL A 136 -23.51 -12.92 -9.87
C VAL A 136 -24.99 -13.03 -9.49
N GLY A 137 -25.36 -13.91 -8.55
CA GLY A 137 -26.76 -14.13 -8.17
C GLY A 137 -27.46 -12.90 -7.61
N ALA A 138 -26.70 -11.95 -7.06
CA ALA A 138 -27.21 -10.64 -6.63
C ALA A 138 -27.55 -9.69 -7.80
N LEU A 139 -26.91 -9.86 -8.96
CA LEU A 139 -27.06 -9.02 -10.14
C LEU A 139 -28.03 -9.63 -11.17
N GLU A 140 -27.89 -10.93 -11.47
CA GLU A 140 -28.75 -11.65 -12.41
C GLU A 140 -29.40 -12.87 -11.74
N LYS A 141 -30.74 -12.95 -11.73
CA LYS A 141 -31.48 -14.12 -11.22
C LYS A 141 -31.29 -15.39 -12.06
N LYS A 142 -30.66 -15.30 -13.23
CA LYS A 142 -30.54 -16.39 -14.23
C LYS A 142 -29.22 -17.15 -14.13
N PHE A 143 -28.16 -16.50 -13.65
CA PHE A 143 -26.84 -17.10 -13.49
C PHE A 143 -26.39 -16.92 -12.04
N ASN A 144 -25.98 -17.99 -11.39
CA ASN A 144 -25.44 -17.90 -10.03
C ASN A 144 -23.92 -17.75 -10.04
N ILE A 145 -23.22 -18.36 -11.00
CA ILE A 145 -21.75 -18.32 -11.07
C ILE A 145 -21.31 -18.09 -12.51
N THR A 146 -20.40 -17.16 -12.69
CA THR A 146 -19.83 -16.76 -13.96
C THR A 146 -18.30 -16.86 -13.92
N ARG A 147 -17.70 -17.31 -15.03
CA ARG A 147 -16.25 -17.36 -15.19
C ARG A 147 -15.74 -16.03 -15.75
N CYS A 148 -14.68 -15.51 -15.14
CA CYS A 148 -13.98 -14.32 -15.58
C CYS A 148 -12.50 -14.63 -15.82
N MET A 149 -11.94 -14.02 -16.87
CA MET A 149 -10.52 -14.09 -17.20
C MET A 149 -9.81 -12.87 -16.61
N VAL A 150 -8.75 -13.14 -15.84
CA VAL A 150 -7.88 -12.13 -15.25
C VAL A 150 -6.73 -11.86 -16.23
N PRO A 151 -6.43 -10.61 -16.57
CA PRO A 151 -5.31 -10.30 -17.45
C PRO A 151 -3.98 -10.81 -16.86
N GLU A 152 -3.20 -11.50 -17.69
CA GLU A 152 -1.82 -11.87 -17.35
C GLU A 152 -0.94 -10.62 -17.43
N HIS A 153 -0.10 -10.42 -16.41
CA HIS A 153 0.86 -9.31 -16.32
C HIS A 153 2.27 -9.85 -16.49
#